data_AF-U9UGC8-F1
#
_entry.id   AF-U9UGC8-F1
#
_cell.length_a   1.000
_cell.length_b   1.000
_cell.length_c   1.000
_cell.angle_alpha   90.00
_cell.angle_beta   90.00
_cell.angle_gamma   90.00
#
_symmetry.space_group_name_H-M   'P 1'
#
loop_
_entity.id
_entity.type
_entity.pdbx_description
1 polymer ?
#
loop_
_entity_poly.entity_id
_entity_poly.type
_entity_poly.pdbx_seq_one_letter_code
_entity_poly.pdbx_strand_id
1 'polypeptide(L)'
;MAAPVLNTNYQDNNNLRSWPMDATEALIRRRRYYHNRFIDTCVQNQGTLWQYISNHIYNNHNFNVTATQCRTKWNALVAGYENLKRLLSDNPEGYRTYTPSFYDRRFHHELSDKFWYNMDNYSIN
;
A
#
# COMPACT_ATOMS: atom_id res chain seq x y z
N MET A 1 -13.34 -30.97 -14.91
CA MET A 1 -13.14 -29.52 -15.15
C MET A 1 -13.52 -28.82 -13.85
N ALA A 2 -12.54 -28.47 -13.01
CA ALA A 2 -12.80 -27.86 -11.70
C ALA A 2 -12.79 -26.34 -11.85
N ALA A 3 -13.90 -25.70 -11.49
CA ALA A 3 -13.97 -24.25 -11.39
C ALA A 3 -12.99 -23.75 -10.32
N PRO A 4 -12.23 -22.66 -10.55
CA PRO A 4 -11.35 -22.12 -9.54
C PRO A 4 -12.18 -21.53 -8.40
N VAL A 5 -12.00 -22.09 -7.21
CA VAL A 5 -12.53 -21.56 -5.96
C VAL A 5 -11.94 -20.16 -5.77
N LEU A 6 -12.78 -19.14 -5.92
CA LEU A 6 -12.45 -17.77 -5.57
C LEU A 6 -12.12 -17.75 -4.07
N ASN A 7 -10.87 -17.47 -3.73
CA ASN A 7 -10.47 -17.19 -2.35
C ASN A 7 -11.19 -15.92 -1.90
N THR A 8 -12.28 -16.10 -1.16
CA THR A 8 -13.21 -15.08 -0.69
C THR A 8 -12.60 -14.08 0.30
N ASN A 9 -11.34 -14.26 0.72
CA ASN A 9 -10.65 -13.31 1.58
C ASN A 9 -10.15 -12.04 0.86
N TYR A 10 -10.30 -11.95 -0.46
CA TYR A 10 -10.09 -10.73 -1.26
C TYR A 10 -11.40 -10.07 -1.70
N GLN A 11 -12.56 -10.56 -1.22
CA GLN A 11 -13.89 -10.13 -1.65
C GLN A 11 -14.64 -9.25 -0.64
N ASP A 12 -13.96 -8.61 0.31
CA ASP A 12 -14.48 -7.38 0.95
C ASP A 12 -14.23 -6.15 0.04
N ASN A 13 -14.68 -6.28 -1.21
CA ASN A 13 -14.54 -5.31 -2.29
C ASN A 13 -15.59 -4.19 -2.22
N ASN A 14 -15.94 -3.74 -1.01
CA ASN A 14 -16.79 -2.54 -0.83
C ASN A 14 -16.02 -1.34 -0.28
N ASN A 15 -14.75 -1.49 0.13
CA ASN A 15 -13.94 -0.37 0.68
C ASN A 15 -12.85 0.19 -0.24
N LEU A 16 -12.53 -0.46 -1.36
CA LEU A 16 -11.50 0.02 -2.32
C LEU A 16 -11.96 1.22 -3.16
N ARG A 17 -13.28 1.41 -3.34
CA ARG A 17 -13.88 2.55 -4.06
C ARG A 17 -13.98 3.86 -3.25
N SER A 18 -13.69 3.83 -1.95
CA SER A 18 -14.05 4.92 -1.02
C SER A 18 -12.94 5.95 -0.75
N TRP A 19 -11.69 5.68 -1.16
CA TRP A 19 -10.57 6.60 -0.89
C TRP A 19 -10.44 7.67 -1.98
N PRO A 20 -10.54 8.97 -1.67
CA PRO A 20 -10.23 10.03 -2.61
C PRO A 20 -8.79 9.93 -3.15
N MET A 21 -8.54 10.43 -4.36
CA MET A 21 -7.19 10.46 -4.94
C MET A 21 -6.24 11.29 -4.05
N ASP A 22 -6.66 12.48 -3.64
CA ASP A 22 -5.86 13.38 -2.81
C ASP A 22 -5.54 12.77 -1.44
N ALA A 23 -6.50 12.06 -0.85
CA ALA A 23 -6.29 11.34 0.40
C ALA A 23 -5.33 10.14 0.24
N THR A 24 -5.39 9.45 -0.90
CA THR A 24 -4.47 8.35 -1.23
C THR A 24 -3.05 8.88 -1.46
N GLU A 25 -2.91 9.99 -2.17
CA GLU A 25 -1.63 10.68 -2.37
C GLU A 25 -1.05 11.15 -1.05
N ALA A 26 -1.87 11.76 -0.18
CA ALA A 26 -1.47 12.18 1.15
C ALA A 26 -0.99 11.00 2.03
N LEU A 27 -1.66 9.85 1.96
CA LEU A 27 -1.22 8.61 2.62
C LEU A 27 0.18 8.21 2.14
N ILE A 28 0.41 8.18 0.82
CA ILE A 28 1.71 7.78 0.24
C ILE A 28 2.81 8.74 0.68
N ARG A 29 2.59 10.05 0.51
CA ARG A 29 3.55 11.09 0.89
C ARG A 29 3.87 11.06 2.38
N ARG A 30 2.87 10.89 3.24
CA ARG A 30 3.09 10.87 4.69
C ARG A 30 3.76 9.58 5.16
N ARG A 31 3.44 8.44 4.54
CA ARG A 31 4.11 7.16 4.81
C ARG A 31 5.59 7.18 4.39
N ARG A 32 5.89 7.87 3.29
CA ARG A 32 7.25 8.20 2.84
C ARG A 32 7.99 9.09 3.85
N TYR A 33 7.35 10.14 4.32
CA TYR A 33 7.94 11.04 5.32
C TYR A 33 8.33 10.32 6.62
N TYR A 34 7.47 9.41 7.10
CA TYR A 34 7.76 8.63 8.31
C TYR A 34 8.57 7.35 8.05
N HIS A 35 9.11 7.15 6.85
CA HIS A 35 9.72 5.89 6.44
C HIS A 35 10.74 5.35 7.44
N ASN A 36 11.73 6.16 7.83
CA ASN A 36 12.76 5.76 8.80
C ASN A 36 12.13 5.35 10.14
N ARG A 37 11.14 6.11 10.64
CA ARG A 37 10.45 5.76 11.87
C ARG A 37 9.71 4.43 11.78
N PHE A 38 9.16 4.09 10.62
CA PHE A 38 8.51 2.79 10.43
C PHE A 38 9.50 1.63 10.37
N ILE A 39 10.73 1.86 9.89
CA ILE A 39 11.80 0.87 9.93
C ILE A 39 12.26 0.66 11.39
N ASP A 40 12.51 1.75 12.12
CA ASP A 40 13.01 1.70 13.49
C ASP A 40 11.96 1.20 14.50
N THR A 41 10.66 1.36 14.19
CA THR A 41 9.57 0.98 15.08
C THR A 41 9.08 -0.42 14.78
N CYS A 42 9.06 -1.28 15.81
CA CYS A 42 8.50 -2.63 15.69
C CYS A 42 7.02 -2.60 15.26
N VAL A 43 6.61 -3.60 14.49
CA VAL A 43 5.27 -3.66 13.84
C VAL A 43 4.12 -3.47 14.84
N GLN A 44 4.27 -3.97 16.08
CA GLN A 44 3.26 -3.83 17.14
C GLN A 44 3.06 -2.36 17.58
N ASN A 45 4.10 -1.54 17.50
CA ASN A 45 4.07 -0.14 17.93
C ASN A 45 3.82 0.85 16.78
N GLN A 46 3.81 0.38 15.53
CA GLN A 46 3.52 1.21 14.35
C GLN A 46 2.09 1.78 14.33
N GLY A 47 1.17 1.28 15.18
CA GLY A 47 -0.20 1.78 15.28
C GLY A 47 -0.25 3.29 15.54
N THR A 48 0.66 3.82 16.37
CA THR A 48 0.77 5.27 16.64
C THR A 48 1.17 6.07 15.41
N LEU A 49 2.10 5.54 14.59
CA LEU A 49 2.51 6.17 13.33
C LEU A 49 1.35 6.20 12.32
N TRP A 50 0.59 5.11 12.22
CA TRP A 50 -0.61 5.06 11.39
C TRP A 50 -1.69 6.04 11.86
N GLN A 51 -1.81 6.25 13.17
CA GLN A 51 -2.73 7.24 13.74
C GLN A 51 -2.30 8.68 13.43
N TYR A 52 -0.99 8.98 13.46
CA TYR A 52 -0.51 10.29 13.00
C TYR A 52 -0.81 10.53 11.52
N ILE A 53 -0.69 9.50 10.68
CA ILE A 53 -1.05 9.59 9.28
C ILE A 53 -2.55 9.79 9.11
N SER A 54 -3.39 9.05 9.83
CA SER A 54 -4.85 9.18 9.72
C SER A 54 -5.33 10.56 10.13
N ASN A 55 -4.80 11.10 11.24
CA ASN A 55 -5.13 12.45 11.71
C ASN A 55 -4.70 13.51 10.69
N HIS A 56 -3.53 13.33 10.05
CA HIS A 56 -3.09 14.22 8.98
C HIS A 56 -4.05 14.22 7.78
N ILE A 57 -4.50 13.04 7.35
CA ILE A 57 -5.44 12.91 6.22
C ILE A 57 -6.78 13.57 6.57
N TYR A 58 -7.28 13.33 7.78
CA TYR A 58 -8.51 13.97 8.26
C TYR A 58 -8.39 15.49 8.26
N ASN A 59 -7.33 16.05 8.84
CA ASN A 59 -7.15 17.50 8.97
C ASN A 59 -6.98 18.23 7.63
N ASN A 60 -6.40 17.59 6.61
CA ASN A 60 -6.10 18.23 5.33
C ASN A 60 -7.15 17.95 4.24
N HIS A 61 -7.82 16.80 4.30
CA HIS A 61 -8.75 16.36 3.25
C HIS A 61 -10.17 16.10 3.76
N ASN A 62 -10.43 16.38 5.03
CA ASN A 62 -11.71 16.12 5.71
C ASN A 62 -12.23 14.68 5.51
N PHE A 63 -11.30 13.73 5.37
CA PHE A 63 -11.59 12.33 5.11
C PHE A 63 -11.32 11.51 6.36
N ASN A 64 -12.38 11.03 7.00
CA ASN A 64 -12.29 10.30 8.25
C ASN A 64 -11.84 8.85 8.00
N VAL A 65 -10.61 8.56 8.41
CA VAL A 65 -9.99 7.25 8.28
C VAL A 65 -9.37 6.83 9.61
N THR A 66 -9.41 5.54 9.89
CA THR A 66 -8.72 4.96 11.04
C THR A 66 -7.30 4.54 10.66
N ALA A 67 -6.43 4.42 11.68
CA ALA A 67 -5.08 3.89 11.52
C ALA A 67 -5.06 2.52 10.81
N THR A 68 -6.01 1.64 11.14
CA THR A 68 -6.16 0.33 10.50
C THR A 68 -6.53 0.45 9.02
N GLN A 69 -7.45 1.35 8.66
CA GLN A 69 -7.80 1.59 7.26
C GLN A 69 -6.62 2.15 6.46
N CYS A 70 -5.83 3.07 7.05
CA CYS A 70 -4.59 3.56 6.43
C CYS A 70 -3.62 2.41 6.14
N ARG A 71 -3.40 1.52 7.11
CA ARG A 71 -2.52 0.34 6.96
C ARG A 71 -3.02 -0.60 5.87
N THR A 72 -4.30 -0.94 5.87
CA THR A 72 -4.90 -1.82 4.85
C THR A 72 -4.78 -1.22 3.45
N LYS A 73 -5.08 0.08 3.31
CA LYS A 73 -4.93 0.80 2.04
C LYS A 73 -3.49 0.83 1.57
N TRP A 74 -2.54 1.07 2.48
CA TRP A 74 -1.12 1.01 2.18
C TRP A 74 -0.70 -0.37 1.67
N ASN A 75 -1.07 -1.44 2.38
CA ASN A 75 -0.75 -2.81 1.97
C ASN A 75 -1.32 -3.14 0.58
N ALA A 76 -2.54 -2.67 0.27
CA ALA A 76 -3.13 -2.83 -1.05
C ALA A 76 -2.33 -2.10 -2.14
N LEU A 77 -1.88 -0.86 -1.88
CA LEU A 77 -1.04 -0.09 -2.79
C LEU A 77 0.31 -0.78 -3.07
N VAL A 78 0.95 -1.31 -2.01
CA VAL A 78 2.21 -2.07 -2.14
C VAL A 78 1.99 -3.35 -2.95
N ALA A 79 0.92 -4.10 -2.67
CA ALA A 79 0.60 -5.31 -3.43
C ALA A 79 0.33 -4.99 -4.91
N GLY A 80 -0.31 -3.87 -5.21
CA GLY A 80 -0.55 -3.37 -6.56
C GLY A 80 0.73 -3.02 -7.29
N TYR A 81 1.65 -2.34 -6.60
CA TYR A 81 2.99 -2.02 -7.10
C TYR A 81 3.78 -3.29 -7.44
N GLU A 82 3.88 -4.24 -6.51
CA GLU A 82 4.58 -5.51 -6.72
C GLU A 82 3.97 -6.33 -7.86
N ASN A 83 2.64 -6.33 -7.98
CA ASN A 83 1.96 -6.97 -9.10
C ASN A 83 2.33 -6.33 -10.45
N LEU A 84 2.38 -4.99 -10.52
CA LEU A 84 2.82 -4.28 -11.73
C LEU A 84 4.29 -4.56 -12.03
N LYS A 85 5.17 -4.54 -11.02
CA LYS A 85 6.59 -4.89 -11.18
C LYS A 85 6.75 -6.31 -11.75
N ARG A 86 5.96 -7.28 -11.28
CA ARG A 86 5.93 -8.66 -11.80
C ARG A 86 5.31 -8.82 -13.18
N LEU A 87 4.41 -7.92 -13.58
CA LEU A 87 3.88 -7.92 -14.95
C LEU A 87 4.85 -7.29 -15.95
N LEU A 88 5.72 -6.41 -15.44
CA LEU A 88 6.76 -5.74 -16.22
C LEU A 88 8.07 -6.54 -16.29
N SER A 89 8.39 -7.31 -15.25
CA SER A 89 9.40 -8.38 -15.34
C SER A 89 8.74 -9.63 -15.91
N ASP A 90 9.48 -10.53 -16.55
CA ASP A 90 8.93 -11.80 -17.06
C ASP A 90 8.42 -12.76 -15.94
N ASN A 91 8.23 -12.26 -14.71
CA ASN A 91 7.78 -12.99 -13.54
C ASN A 91 8.51 -14.33 -13.38
N PRO A 92 9.85 -14.33 -13.31
CA PRO A 92 10.64 -15.56 -13.35
C PRO A 92 10.29 -16.55 -12.22
N GLU A 93 9.78 -16.03 -11.10
CA GLU A 93 9.34 -16.83 -9.94
C GLU A 93 7.92 -17.40 -10.08
N GLY A 94 7.18 -17.03 -11.14
CA GLY A 94 5.86 -17.59 -11.44
C GLY A 94 4.75 -17.23 -10.45
N TYR A 95 4.89 -16.12 -9.71
CA TYR A 95 3.86 -15.68 -8.77
C TYR A 95 2.54 -15.37 -9.46
N ARG A 96 1.43 -15.55 -8.74
CA ARG A 96 0.11 -15.13 -9.24
C ARG A 96 0.10 -13.61 -9.44
N THR A 97 -0.31 -13.21 -10.65
CA THR A 97 -0.59 -11.82 -10.99
C THR A 97 -2.11 -11.62 -11.14
N TYR A 98 -2.54 -10.36 -11.06
CA TYR A 98 -3.93 -9.97 -11.26
C TYR A 98 -4.00 -8.70 -12.11
N THR A 99 -5.17 -8.43 -12.67
CA THR A 99 -5.40 -7.22 -13.47
C THR A 99 -5.19 -5.97 -12.59
N PRO A 100 -4.23 -5.09 -12.92
CA PRO A 100 -3.96 -3.91 -12.11
C PRO A 100 -5.14 -2.95 -12.09
N SER A 101 -5.49 -2.47 -10.90
CA SER A 101 -6.51 -1.46 -10.68
C SER A 101 -6.07 -0.09 -11.20
N PHE A 102 -7.00 0.86 -11.26
CA PHE A 102 -6.70 2.25 -11.59
C PHE A 102 -5.67 2.86 -10.63
N TYR A 103 -5.80 2.59 -9.32
CA TYR A 103 -4.90 3.10 -8.29
C TYR A 103 -3.48 2.58 -8.48
N ASP A 104 -3.34 1.29 -8.79
CA ASP A 104 -2.05 0.64 -8.97
C ASP A 104 -1.27 1.34 -10.09
N ARG A 105 -1.92 1.59 -11.23
CA ARG A 105 -1.31 2.29 -12.37
C ARG A 105 -1.03 3.76 -12.06
N ARG A 106 -1.98 4.45 -11.42
CA ARG A 106 -1.88 5.90 -11.13
C ARG A 106 -0.74 6.21 -10.16
N PHE A 107 -0.61 5.42 -9.10
CA PHE A 107 0.37 5.64 -8.04
C PHE A 107 1.64 4.79 -8.19
N HIS A 108 1.79 4.06 -9.30
CA HIS A 108 2.99 3.25 -9.56
C HIS A 108 4.28 4.08 -9.48
N HIS A 109 4.32 5.24 -10.14
CA HIS A 109 5.49 6.13 -10.10
C HIS A 109 5.72 6.74 -8.70
N GLU A 110 4.62 7.07 -8.01
CA GLU A 110 4.61 7.53 -6.62
C GLU A 110 5.05 6.44 -5.62
N LEU A 111 5.13 5.18 -6.04
CA LEU A 111 5.63 4.06 -5.24
C LEU A 111 6.95 3.50 -5.80
N SER A 112 7.54 4.12 -6.83
CA SER A 112 8.70 3.59 -7.55
C SER A 112 9.96 3.40 -6.72
N ASP A 113 10.90 2.61 -7.27
CA ASP A 113 12.07 2.01 -6.64
C ASP A 113 12.92 2.96 -5.79
N LYS A 114 13.02 4.26 -6.08
CA LYS A 114 13.73 5.23 -5.19
C LYS A 114 13.22 5.21 -3.74
N PHE A 115 11.96 4.85 -3.54
CA PHE A 115 11.38 4.67 -2.21
C PHE A 115 11.76 3.34 -1.56
N TRP A 116 11.83 2.25 -2.34
CA TRP A 116 12.12 0.90 -1.85
C TRP A 116 13.62 0.57 -1.75
N TYR A 117 14.50 1.25 -2.51
CA TYR A 117 15.95 1.13 -2.36
C TYR A 117 16.42 1.46 -0.93
N ASN A 118 15.72 2.35 -0.23
CA ASN A 118 15.99 2.63 1.18
C ASN A 118 15.39 1.57 2.13
N MET A 119 14.65 0.59 1.64
CA MET A 119 14.07 -0.50 2.43
C MET A 119 14.90 -1.78 2.34
N ASP A 120 15.45 -2.10 1.16
CA ASP A 120 16.36 -3.23 0.98
C ASP A 120 17.71 -3.03 1.70
N ASN A 121 18.23 -1.79 1.75
CA ASN A 121 19.50 -1.48 2.42
C ASN A 121 19.45 -1.57 3.96
N TYR A 122 18.26 -1.63 4.57
CA TYR A 122 18.10 -1.78 6.04
C TYR A 122 17.65 -3.19 6.45
N SER A 123 17.40 -4.09 5.50
CA SER A 123 17.10 -5.50 5.78
C SER A 123 18.35 -6.39 5.81
N ILE A 124 19.54 -5.79 5.63
CA ILE A 124 20.86 -6.42 5.73
C ILE A 124 21.72 -5.58 6.70
N ASN A 125 21.48 -5.73 7.99
CA ASN A 125 22.47 -5.54 9.07
C ASN A 125 21.98 -6.23 10.33
#